data_AF-A0A1C5WD98-F1
#
_entry.id   AF-A0A1C5WD98-F1
#
_cell.length_a   1.000
_cell.length_b   1.000
_cell.length_c   1.000
_cell.angle_alpha   90.00
_cell.angle_beta   90.00
_cell.angle_gamma   90.00
#
_symmetry.space_group_name_H-M   'P 1'
#
loop_
_entity.id
_entity.type
_entity.pdbx_description
1 polymer ?
#
loop_
_entity_poly.entity_id
_entity_poly.type
_entity_poly.pdbx_seq_one_letter_code
_entity_poly.pdbx_strand_id
1 'polypeptide(L)'
;MYTINNKFELGEECWSTYREKTVYKCPICNGKTEIVYKGYRVPCPACDGKGFEESSKYALIQCKVKIKRVIASIGKNEIDIRYNVDPIGNNWFNINVKHRNESMLFKTEEEATEYCIGVNMKEISSEF
;
A
#
# COMPACT_ATOMS: atom_id res chain seq x y z
N MET A 1 12.11 34.79 -12.01
CA MET A 1 12.05 33.33 -12.25
C MET A 1 11.59 32.70 -10.94
N TYR A 2 10.41 32.08 -10.90
CA TYR A 2 9.93 31.41 -9.68
C TYR A 2 10.52 30.00 -9.65
N THR A 3 11.31 29.71 -8.62
CA THR A 3 11.85 28.36 -8.40
C THR A 3 10.84 27.59 -7.55
N ILE A 4 10.26 26.54 -8.13
CA ILE A 4 9.37 25.63 -7.43
C ILE A 4 10.26 24.56 -6.81
N ASN A 5 10.28 24.46 -5.47
CA ASN A 5 11.03 23.43 -4.77
C ASN A 5 10.21 22.14 -4.71
N ASN A 6 10.40 21.26 -5.70
CA ASN A 6 9.84 19.90 -5.70
C ASN A 6 10.76 18.95 -4.94
N LYS A 7 10.19 18.05 -4.11
CA LYS A 7 10.96 17.05 -3.34
C LYS A 7 11.61 15.96 -4.20
N PHE A 8 11.00 15.63 -5.35
CA PHE A 8 11.43 14.56 -6.25
C PHE A 8 11.53 15.04 -7.71
N GLU A 9 12.49 14.51 -8.46
CA GLU A 9 12.71 14.79 -9.88
C GLU A 9 12.04 13.79 -10.82
N LEU A 10 11.93 14.16 -12.10
CA LEU A 10 11.40 13.27 -13.14
C LEU A 10 12.32 12.05 -13.33
N GLY A 11 11.72 10.86 -13.30
CA GLY A 11 12.44 9.61 -13.43
C GLY A 11 13.11 9.12 -12.15
N GLU A 12 13.04 9.87 -11.05
CA GLU A 12 13.55 9.43 -9.74
C GLU A 12 12.75 8.23 -9.24
N GLU A 13 13.45 7.25 -8.66
CA GLU A 13 12.83 6.12 -7.97
C GLU A 13 12.68 6.46 -6.49
N CYS A 14 11.48 6.28 -5.97
CA CYS A 14 11.14 6.56 -4.59
C CYS A 14 10.12 5.55 -4.06
N TRP A 15 9.64 5.76 -2.85
CA TRP A 15 8.66 4.90 -2.20
C TRP A 15 7.34 5.62 -2.03
N SER A 16 6.24 4.90 -2.27
CA SER A 16 4.88 5.35 -1.98
C SER A 16 4.12 4.29 -1.20
N THR A 17 2.86 4.53 -0.91
CA THR A 17 2.02 3.63 -0.12
C THR A 17 0.69 3.38 -0.79
N TYR A 18 0.16 2.17 -0.65
CA TYR A 18 -1.13 1.76 -1.20
C TYR A 18 -1.89 0.87 -0.22
N ARG A 19 -3.20 0.79 -0.41
CA ARG A 19 -4.06 -0.07 0.40
C ARG A 19 -4.09 -1.47 -0.19
N GLU A 20 -3.71 -2.44 0.62
CA GLU A 20 -3.84 -3.86 0.31
C GLU A 20 -4.92 -4.48 1.20
N LYS A 21 -5.76 -5.34 0.62
CA LYS A 21 -6.76 -6.08 1.40
C LYS A 21 -6.06 -7.04 2.33
N THR A 22 -6.42 -7.00 3.61
CA THR A 22 -5.90 -7.95 4.58
C THR A 22 -6.63 -9.28 4.39
N VAL A 23 -5.94 -10.27 3.82
CA VAL A 23 -6.46 -11.64 3.71
C VAL A 23 -6.03 -12.42 4.94
N TYR A 24 -6.99 -12.75 5.80
CA TYR A 24 -6.74 -13.63 6.94
C TYR A 24 -6.87 -15.09 6.50
N LYS A 25 -5.80 -15.87 6.62
CA LYS A 25 -5.83 -17.31 6.37
C LYS A 25 -6.01 -18.06 7.67
N CYS A 26 -6.78 -19.15 7.62
CA CYS A 26 -6.96 -20.00 8.79
C CYS A 26 -5.60 -20.53 9.28
N PRO A 27 -5.24 -20.36 10.56
CA PRO A 27 -3.93 -20.79 11.05
C PRO A 27 -3.80 -22.32 11.04
N ILE A 28 -4.91 -23.06 11.07
CA ILE A 28 -4.92 -24.52 11.13
C ILE A 28 -4.85 -25.13 9.72
N CYS A 29 -5.72 -24.72 8.80
CA CYS A 29 -5.77 -25.30 7.45
C CYS A 29 -5.06 -24.45 6.39
N ASN A 30 -4.50 -23.28 6.75
CA ASN A 30 -3.88 -22.33 5.83
C ASN A 30 -4.76 -21.98 4.61
N GLY A 31 -6.08 -21.87 4.84
CA GLY A 31 -7.06 -21.58 3.79
C GLY A 31 -7.48 -22.78 2.93
N LYS A 32 -6.97 -24.00 3.19
CA LYS A 32 -7.35 -25.22 2.45
C LYS A 32 -8.70 -25.81 2.84
N THR A 33 -9.36 -25.23 3.84
CA THR A 33 -10.64 -25.65 4.45
C THR A 33 -10.71 -27.07 5.02
N GLU A 34 -9.71 -27.91 4.78
CA GLU A 34 -9.60 -29.30 5.25
C GLU A 34 -8.27 -29.55 5.96
N ILE A 35 -8.25 -30.56 6.83
CA ILE A 35 -7.04 -31.09 7.47
C ILE A 35 -6.99 -32.62 7.36
N VAL A 36 -5.80 -33.19 7.46
CA VAL A 36 -5.62 -34.65 7.51
C VAL A 36 -5.56 -35.10 8.96
N TYR A 37 -6.54 -35.89 9.40
CA TYR A 37 -6.57 -36.50 10.73
C TYR A 37 -6.63 -38.02 10.59
N LYS A 38 -5.62 -38.71 11.13
CA LYS A 38 -5.50 -40.19 11.08
C LYS A 38 -5.66 -40.77 9.66
N GLY A 39 -5.16 -40.07 8.64
CA GLY A 39 -5.23 -40.50 7.24
C GLY A 39 -6.53 -40.11 6.50
N TYR A 40 -7.52 -39.55 7.20
CA TYR A 40 -8.77 -39.08 6.60
C TYR A 40 -8.75 -37.55 6.42
N ARG A 41 -9.34 -37.07 5.32
CA ARG A 41 -9.60 -35.63 5.14
C ARG A 41 -10.86 -35.26 5.89
N VAL A 42 -10.74 -34.30 6.80
CA VAL A 42 -11.87 -33.79 7.58
C VAL A 42 -11.96 -32.27 7.42
N PRO A 43 -13.16 -31.69 7.49
CA PRO A 43 -13.33 -30.24 7.52
C PRO A 43 -12.49 -29.63 8.64
N CYS A 44 -11.86 -28.49 8.37
CA CYS A 44 -11.06 -27.80 9.36
C CYS A 44 -11.96 -27.31 10.50
N PRO A 45 -11.72 -27.73 11.75
CA PRO A 45 -12.57 -27.37 12.88
C PRO A 45 -12.45 -25.90 13.29
N ALA A 46 -11.39 -25.20 12.88
CA ALA A 46 -11.23 -23.78 13.18
C ALA A 46 -12.01 -22.85 12.23
N CYS A 47 -12.42 -23.35 11.05
CA CYS A 47 -13.18 -22.56 10.10
C CYS A 47 -14.42 -23.31 9.58
N ASP A 48 -14.83 -24.38 10.27
CA ASP A 48 -15.94 -25.28 9.90
C ASP A 48 -15.99 -25.67 8.42
N GLY A 49 -14.83 -25.86 7.78
CA GLY A 49 -14.75 -26.18 6.35
C GLY A 49 -15.18 -25.04 5.39
N LYS A 50 -15.53 -23.86 5.90
CA LYS A 50 -15.95 -22.69 5.10
C LYS A 50 -14.80 -21.76 4.77
N GLY A 51 -13.70 -21.85 5.52
CA GLY A 51 -12.63 -20.86 5.48
C GLY A 51 -12.98 -19.60 6.25
N PHE A 52 -12.10 -18.60 6.21
CA PHE A 52 -12.42 -17.26 6.70
C PHE A 52 -12.79 -16.39 5.50
N GLU A 53 -13.83 -15.57 5.63
CA GLU A 53 -14.18 -14.60 4.61
C GLU A 53 -13.04 -13.60 4.41
N GLU A 54 -12.87 -13.12 3.18
CA GLU A 54 -11.97 -11.99 2.92
C GLU A 54 -12.40 -10.82 3.78
N SER A 55 -11.50 -10.36 4.65
CA SER A 55 -11.83 -9.21 5.49
C SER A 55 -12.01 -7.98 4.60
N SER A 56 -13.00 -7.15 4.93
CA SER A 56 -13.15 -5.82 4.30
C SER A 56 -12.09 -4.83 4.79
N LYS A 57 -11.15 -5.28 5.63
CA LYS A 57 -10.10 -4.45 6.20
C LYS A 57 -8.95 -4.33 5.21
N TYR A 58 -8.39 -3.13 5.17
CA TYR A 58 -7.23 -2.81 4.36
C TYR A 58 -6.07 -2.44 5.29
N ALA A 59 -4.87 -2.83 4.92
CA ALA A 59 -3.64 -2.35 5.50
C ALA A 59 -2.92 -1.46 4.48
N LEU A 60 -2.28 -0.41 4.96
CA LEU A 60 -1.37 0.38 4.16
C LEU A 60 -0.01 -0.32 4.06
N ILE A 61 0.49 -0.47 2.84
CA ILE A 61 1.76 -1.13 2.53
C ILE A 61 2.56 -0.25 1.58
N GLN A 62 3.88 -0.27 1.75
CA GLN A 62 4.83 0.47 0.91
C GLN A 62 5.05 -0.21 -0.44
N CYS A 63 5.32 0.59 -1.47
CA CYS A 63 5.69 0.12 -2.80
C CYS A 63 6.72 1.05 -3.43
N LYS A 64 7.61 0.49 -4.24
CA LYS A 64 8.57 1.27 -5.02
C LYS A 64 7.87 1.85 -6.25
N VAL A 65 8.13 3.12 -6.55
CA VAL A 65 7.53 3.84 -7.67
C VAL A 65 8.56 4.71 -8.39
N LYS A 66 8.29 5.03 -9.65
CA LYS A 66 9.07 5.97 -10.45
C LYS A 66 8.27 7.23 -10.72
N ILE A 67 8.86 8.40 -10.55
CA ILE A 67 8.20 9.67 -10.90
C ILE A 67 8.09 9.77 -12.42
N LYS A 68 6.86 9.87 -12.91
CA LYS A 68 6.55 10.03 -14.34
C LYS A 68 6.29 11.49 -14.72
N ARG A 69 5.61 12.23 -13.84
CA ARG A 69 5.25 13.63 -14.07
C ARG A 69 5.20 14.38 -12.76
N VAL A 70 5.67 15.62 -12.77
CA VAL A 70 5.47 16.60 -11.71
C VAL A 70 4.44 17.62 -12.19
N ILE A 71 3.44 17.90 -11.37
CA ILE A 71 2.36 18.85 -11.64
C ILE A 71 2.40 19.87 -10.51
N ALA A 72 2.75 21.11 -10.82
CA ALA A 72 2.71 22.22 -9.89
C ALA A 72 1.54 23.13 -10.23
N SER A 73 0.67 23.39 -9.26
CA SER A 73 -0.44 24.34 -9.38
C SER A 73 -0.12 25.55 -8.51
N ILE A 74 -0.08 26.74 -9.13
CA ILE A 74 0.23 27.99 -8.44
C ILE A 74 -1.11 28.72 -8.18
N GLY A 75 -1.54 28.72 -6.93
CA GLY A 75 -2.66 29.52 -6.44
C GLY A 75 -2.23 30.94 -6.07
N LYS A 76 -3.16 31.73 -5.52
CA LYS A 76 -2.88 33.12 -5.11
C LYS A 76 -1.78 33.22 -4.03
N ASN A 77 -1.71 32.26 -3.10
CA ASN A 77 -0.73 32.22 -1.99
C ASN A 77 -0.15 30.82 -1.70
N GLU A 78 -0.51 29.78 -2.45
CA GLU A 78 -0.11 28.40 -2.19
C GLU A 78 0.37 27.71 -3.46
N ILE A 79 1.39 26.87 -3.32
CA ILE A 79 1.91 26.02 -4.38
C ILE A 79 1.54 24.58 -4.02
N ASP A 80 0.66 23.96 -4.81
CA ASP A 80 0.29 22.56 -4.67
C ASP A 80 1.11 21.72 -5.64
N ILE A 81 1.95 20.81 -5.11
CA ILE A 81 2.79 19.92 -5.91
C ILE A 81 2.24 18.50 -5.85
N ARG A 82 1.90 17.97 -7.01
CA ARG A 82 1.43 16.59 -7.20
C ARG A 82 2.33 15.83 -8.15
N TYR A 83 2.36 14.52 -7.95
CA TYR A 83 3.18 13.61 -8.70
C TYR A 83 2.30 12.55 -9.36
N ASN A 84 2.58 12.28 -10.64
CA ASN A 84 2.17 11.02 -11.24
C ASN A 84 3.32 10.05 -11.14
N VAL A 85 3.02 8.85 -10.66
CA VAL A 85 4.01 7.81 -10.43
C VAL A 85 3.59 6.51 -11.09
N ASP A 86 4.57 5.74 -11.56
CA ASP A 86 4.37 4.39 -12.08
C ASP A 86 4.99 3.39 -11.07
N PRO A 87 4.25 2.36 -10.63
CA PRO A 87 4.81 1.34 -9.74
C PRO A 87 5.90 0.52 -10.42
N ILE A 88 6.93 0.15 -9.64
CA ILE A 88 8.06 -0.66 -10.09
C ILE A 88 7.98 -2.03 -9.40
N GLY A 89 8.14 -3.12 -10.17
CA GLY A 89 8.25 -4.49 -9.65
C GLY A 89 7.11 -5.42 -10.07
N ASN A 90 7.16 -6.66 -9.58
CA ASN A 90 6.35 -7.77 -10.11
C ASN A 90 4.83 -7.63 -9.88
N ASN A 91 4.39 -6.79 -8.94
CA ASN A 91 2.98 -6.56 -8.63
C ASN A 91 2.42 -5.24 -9.19
N TRP A 92 3.13 -4.57 -10.11
CA TRP A 92 2.78 -3.23 -10.59
C TRP A 92 1.35 -3.09 -11.15
N PHE A 93 0.80 -4.15 -11.76
CA PHE A 93 -0.58 -4.16 -12.29
C PHE A 93 -1.66 -4.04 -11.21
N ASN A 94 -1.39 -4.51 -9.99
CA ASN A 94 -2.37 -4.53 -8.89
C ASN A 94 -2.24 -3.32 -7.96
N ILE A 95 -1.24 -2.46 -8.17
CA ILE A 95 -0.95 -1.32 -7.31
C ILE A 95 -1.57 -0.06 -7.91
N ASN A 96 -2.69 0.40 -7.33
CA ASN A 96 -3.35 1.64 -7.74
C ASN A 96 -2.70 2.87 -7.07
N VAL A 97 -1.58 3.35 -7.60
CA VAL A 97 -0.79 4.47 -7.02
C VAL A 97 -0.58 5.67 -7.93
N LYS A 98 -1.33 5.80 -9.02
CA LYS A 98 -1.01 6.72 -10.13
C LYS A 98 -0.87 8.19 -9.75
N HIS A 99 -1.60 8.69 -8.76
CA HIS A 99 -1.64 10.09 -8.37
C HIS A 99 -1.30 10.24 -6.90
N ARG A 100 -0.24 11.01 -6.58
CA ARG A 100 0.28 11.14 -5.22
C ARG A 100 0.58 12.59 -4.86
N ASN A 101 0.27 12.92 -3.61
CA ASN A 101 0.76 14.12 -2.96
C ASN A 101 2.18 13.89 -2.46
N GLU A 102 2.92 14.97 -2.27
CA GLU A 102 4.31 14.92 -1.77
C GLU A 102 4.42 14.23 -0.39
N SER A 103 3.38 14.33 0.45
CA SER A 103 3.29 13.67 1.75
C SER A 103 3.20 12.14 1.68
N MET A 104 2.81 11.57 0.53
CA MET A 104 2.71 10.12 0.32
C MET A 104 3.91 9.55 -0.47
N LEU A 105 4.98 10.33 -0.60
CA LEU A 105 6.20 9.94 -1.26
C LEU A 105 7.41 10.09 -0.33
N PHE A 106 8.22 9.05 -0.26
CA PHE A 106 9.31 8.87 0.69
C PHE A 106 10.59 8.56 -0.05
N LYS A 107 11.73 9.03 0.47
CA LYS A 107 13.03 8.79 -0.17
C LYS A 107 13.53 7.38 0.12
N THR A 108 13.27 6.88 1.32
CA THR A 108 13.71 5.55 1.76
C THR A 108 12.53 4.61 1.98
N GLU A 109 12.81 3.31 1.95
CA GLU A 109 11.83 2.27 2.28
C GLU A 109 11.43 2.33 3.75
N GLU A 110 12.38 2.66 4.63
CA GLU A 110 12.21 2.75 6.07
C GLU A 110 11.19 3.84 6.43
N GLU A 111 11.33 5.04 5.86
CA GLU A 111 10.38 6.15 6.03
C GLU A 111 8.96 5.75 5.62
N ALA A 112 8.82 5.07 4.47
CA ALA A 112 7.52 4.60 3.99
C ALA A 112 6.93 3.52 4.90
N THR A 113 7.77 2.65 5.45
CA THR A 113 7.37 1.56 6.35
C THR A 113 6.88 2.12 7.69
N GLU A 114 7.61 3.07 8.28
CA GLU A 114 7.20 3.75 9.51
C GLU A 114 5.86 4.47 9.34
N TYR A 115 5.67 5.16 8.22
CA TYR A 115 4.39 5.79 7.90
C TYR A 115 3.25 4.77 7.79
N CYS A 116 3.47 3.65 7.09
CA CYS A 116 2.49 2.56 7.01
C CYS A 116 2.12 2.02 8.39
N ILE A 117 3.10 1.79 9.27
CA ILE A 117 2.87 1.30 10.64
C ILE A 117 2.03 2.31 11.42
N GLY A 118 2.41 3.59 11.43
CA GLY A 118 1.68 4.63 12.16
C GLY A 118 0.24 4.81 11.68
N VAL A 119 -0.01 4.74 10.36
CA VAL A 119 -1.37 4.78 9.82
C VAL A 119 -2.17 3.54 10.18
N ASN A 120 -1.58 2.34 10.07
CA ASN A 120 -2.25 1.08 10.38
C ASN A 120 -2.59 0.94 11.87
N MET A 121 -1.75 1.49 12.75
CA MET A 121 -2.00 1.58 14.20
C MET A 121 -2.97 2.72 14.57
N LYS A 122 -3.38 3.55 13.60
CA LYS A 122 -4.22 4.76 13.77
C LYS A 122 -3.56 5.85 14.63
N GLU A 123 -2.24 5.84 14.71
CA GLU A 123 -1.46 6.90 15.35
C GLU A 123 -1.35 8.13 14.44
N ILE A 124 -1.47 7.92 13.13
CA ILE A 124 -1.45 8.95 12.10
C ILE A 124 -2.82 8.95 11.39
N SER A 125 -3.49 10.10 11.36
CA SER A 125 -4.69 10.28 10.55
C SER A 125 -4.30 10.33 9.09
N SER A 126 -4.78 9.36 8.32
CA SER A 126 -4.45 9.29 6.92
C SER A 126 -5.30 10.25 6.09
N GLU A 127 -4.66 11.20 5.40
CA GLU A 127 -5.31 12.05 4.39
C GLU A 127 -5.53 11.22 3.11
N PHE A 128 -6.57 10.38 3.08
CA PHE A 128 -7.00 9.66 1.87
C PHE A 128 -8.21 10.31 1.23
#